data_AF-A0A8S3DS89-F1
#
_entry.id   AF-A0A8S3DS89-F1
#
_cell.length_a   1.000
_cell.length_b   1.000
_cell.length_c   1.000
_cell.angle_alpha   90.00
_cell.angle_beta   90.00
_cell.angle_gamma   90.00
#
_symmetry.space_group_name_H-M   'P 1'
#
loop_
_entity.id
_entity.type
_entity.pdbx_description
1 polymer ?
#
loop_
_entity_poly.entity_id
_entity_poly.type
_entity_poly.pdbx_seq_one_letter_code
_entity_poly.pdbx_strand_id
1 'polypeptide(L)'
;VANSLALKLLDSNYSAFREVWLGQFRTPKCSSNILKAMYGMCLSTPRFSAFIFDGSFLSNELLSLLRGQITTEESDLDEAIELSIHMSTVIIKQIILQYDNNTRIDLRDQPTIKDDRKFEKLQPITAHIAQLAMSSQVLPQRAACALHLVYAIACGAKFLLNPEEYIDSLSTIFVQSECDFIVRFPFHHGLLDGLIMLIFHIVQVDPQKSVGTLIDCGLFYILWQQLRAAFRSLYPNSLNEEISIITTPDWILISRDGIHQLLQLTLELFLQRMHKCLSLLIQPESIMFEALSLMLSRELTEQLDVKSSSSLPSEVITLTCNIFMFPFSIETSETFLERTLE
;
A
#
# COMPACT_ATOMS: atom_id res chain seq x y z
N VAL A 1 16.48 -4.45 19.26
CA VAL A 1 17.53 -5.36 18.73
C VAL A 1 18.06 -4.89 17.38
N ALA A 2 17.21 -4.71 16.35
CA ALA A 2 17.63 -4.30 15.01
C ALA A 2 18.53 -3.05 14.97
N ASN A 3 18.17 -1.95 15.65
CA ASN A 3 19.02 -0.75 15.72
C ASN A 3 20.43 -1.04 16.30
N SER A 4 20.52 -1.85 17.37
CA SER A 4 21.82 -2.20 17.96
C SER A 4 22.67 -3.05 17.01
N LEU A 5 22.06 -3.98 16.28
CA LEU A 5 22.76 -4.78 15.27
C LEU A 5 23.25 -3.91 14.11
N ALA A 6 22.40 -2.99 13.62
CA ALA A 6 22.74 -2.05 12.56
C ALA A 6 23.95 -1.20 12.93
N LEU A 7 23.95 -0.61 14.13
CA LEU A 7 25.06 0.21 14.61
C LEU A 7 26.37 -0.59 14.75
N LYS A 8 26.30 -1.85 15.21
CA LYS A 8 27.47 -2.73 15.27
C LYS A 8 28.01 -3.06 13.88
N LEU A 9 27.14 -3.36 12.91
CA LEU A 9 27.58 -3.66 11.54
C LEU A 9 28.16 -2.43 10.83
N LEU A 10 27.76 -1.21 11.20
CA LEU A 10 28.34 0.02 10.66
C LEU A 10 29.73 0.33 11.25
N ASP A 11 30.08 -0.21 12.42
CA ASP A 11 31.38 -0.01 13.03
C ASP A 11 32.48 -0.75 12.24
N SER A 12 33.57 -0.05 11.95
CA SER A 12 34.75 -0.58 11.25
C SER A 12 35.35 -1.80 11.94
N ASN A 13 35.24 -1.90 13.26
CA ASN A 13 35.71 -3.03 14.06
C ASN A 13 35.01 -4.34 13.69
N TYR A 14 33.81 -4.27 13.11
CA TYR A 14 33.03 -5.44 12.70
C TYR A 14 33.01 -5.62 11.17
N SER A 15 33.91 -4.97 10.44
CA SER A 15 33.97 -5.06 8.97
C SER A 15 34.12 -6.50 8.46
N ALA A 16 35.04 -7.29 9.02
CA ALA A 16 35.22 -8.69 8.64
C ALA A 16 33.96 -9.53 8.89
N PHE A 17 33.30 -9.33 10.03
CA PHE A 17 32.03 -10.01 10.33
C PHE A 17 30.92 -9.58 9.36
N ARG A 18 30.82 -8.28 9.05
CA ARG A 18 29.83 -7.75 8.11
C ARG A 18 29.98 -8.36 6.73
N GLU A 19 31.19 -8.44 6.18
CA GLU A 19 31.43 -9.05 4.85
C GLU A 19 31.04 -10.52 4.84
N VAL A 20 31.44 -11.29 5.87
CA VAL A 20 31.07 -12.71 6.00
C VAL A 20 29.55 -12.85 6.09
N TRP A 21 28.90 -12.02 6.91
CA TRP A 21 27.46 -12.07 7.13
C TRP A 21 26.66 -11.69 5.89
N LEU A 22 27.05 -10.64 5.17
CA LEU A 22 26.43 -10.28 3.88
C LEU A 22 26.68 -11.36 2.83
N GLY A 23 27.85 -12.00 2.82
CA GLY A 23 28.17 -13.11 1.93
C GLY A 23 27.28 -14.35 2.13
N GLN A 24 26.72 -14.53 3.33
CA GLN A 24 25.75 -15.60 3.61
C GLN A 24 24.40 -15.38 2.89
N PHE A 25 24.13 -14.20 2.34
CA PHE A 25 22.87 -13.90 1.63
C PHE A 25 22.63 -14.86 0.46
N ARG A 26 23.69 -15.26 -0.26
CA ARG A 26 23.60 -16.23 -1.37
C ARG A 26 23.44 -17.68 -0.91
N THR A 27 23.46 -17.95 0.39
CA THR A 27 23.25 -19.29 0.93
C THR A 27 21.73 -19.50 1.09
N PRO A 28 21.11 -20.50 0.41
CA PRO A 28 19.66 -20.66 0.39
C PRO A 28 19.02 -20.65 1.78
N LYS A 29 19.63 -21.39 2.73
CA LYS A 29 19.20 -21.51 4.14
C LYS A 29 19.30 -20.23 4.97
N CYS A 30 20.11 -19.27 4.53
CA CYS A 30 20.41 -18.05 5.29
C CYS A 30 19.77 -16.82 4.66
N SER A 31 19.43 -16.86 3.38
CA SER A 31 18.92 -15.74 2.58
C SER A 31 17.72 -15.02 3.23
N SER A 32 16.66 -15.76 3.58
CA SER A 32 15.46 -15.23 4.24
C SER A 32 15.77 -14.58 5.59
N ASN A 33 16.57 -15.25 6.44
CA ASN A 33 16.97 -14.71 7.75
C ASN A 33 17.79 -13.43 7.65
N ILE A 34 18.69 -13.36 6.66
CA ILE A 34 19.49 -12.15 6.38
C ILE A 34 18.58 -11.04 5.88
N LEU A 35 17.64 -11.32 4.98
CA LEU A 35 16.66 -10.32 4.52
C LEU A 35 15.81 -9.78 5.66
N LYS A 36 15.29 -10.63 6.55
CA LYS A 36 14.52 -10.21 7.72
C LYS A 36 15.32 -9.27 8.62
N ALA A 37 16.57 -9.64 8.91
CA ALA A 37 17.47 -8.82 9.71
C ALA A 37 17.79 -7.49 9.01
N MET A 38 18.13 -7.52 7.72
CA MET A 38 18.41 -6.33 6.93
C MET A 38 17.21 -5.40 6.84
N TYR A 39 16.01 -5.93 6.58
CA TYR A 39 14.76 -5.18 6.55
C TYR A 39 14.52 -4.47 7.88
N GLY A 40 14.62 -5.20 9.00
CA GLY A 40 14.45 -4.61 10.33
C GLY A 40 15.51 -3.55 10.66
N MET A 41 16.77 -3.76 10.24
CA MET A 41 17.87 -2.82 10.43
C MET A 41 17.69 -1.54 9.61
N CYS A 42 17.35 -1.67 8.33
CA CYS A 42 17.00 -0.56 7.46
C CYS A 42 15.83 0.22 8.08
N LEU A 43 14.73 -0.46 8.43
CA LEU A 43 13.54 0.18 9.00
C LEU A 43 13.85 0.96 10.29
N SER A 44 14.77 0.45 11.12
CA SER A 44 15.11 1.07 12.41
C SER A 44 16.19 2.16 12.32
N THR A 45 17.06 2.13 11.30
CA THR A 45 18.32 2.89 11.30
C THR A 45 18.61 3.52 9.93
N PRO A 46 18.30 4.82 9.72
CA PRO A 46 18.54 5.50 8.44
C PRO A 46 19.98 5.43 7.93
N ARG A 47 20.96 5.46 8.84
CA ARG A 47 22.39 5.31 8.48
C ARG A 47 22.70 3.95 7.87
N PHE A 48 22.00 2.90 8.29
CA PHE A 48 22.19 1.56 7.73
C PHE A 48 21.56 1.46 6.34
N SER A 49 20.37 2.04 6.14
CA SER A 49 19.78 2.17 4.81
C SER A 49 20.72 2.91 3.85
N ALA A 50 21.30 4.04 4.28
CA ALA A 50 22.30 4.78 3.49
C ALA A 50 23.51 3.91 3.13
N PHE A 51 24.04 3.15 4.09
CA PHE A 51 25.14 2.23 3.84
C PHE A 51 24.80 1.16 2.78
N ILE A 52 23.60 0.56 2.86
CA ILE A 52 23.15 -0.45 1.88
C ILE A 52 22.95 0.16 0.49
N PHE A 53 22.47 1.40 0.43
CA PHE A 53 22.25 2.13 -0.81
C PHE A 53 23.55 2.61 -1.49
N ASP A 54 24.53 3.06 -0.70
CA ASP A 54 25.82 3.47 -1.22
C ASP A 54 26.67 2.27 -1.65
N GLY A 55 26.47 1.12 -1.01
CA GLY A 55 27.08 -0.15 -1.37
C GLY A 55 26.50 -0.77 -2.65
N SER A 56 27.01 -1.94 -3.01
CA SER A 56 26.58 -2.70 -4.20
C SER A 56 25.46 -3.71 -3.91
N PHE A 57 25.00 -3.80 -2.67
CA PHE A 57 24.04 -4.83 -2.25
C PHE A 57 22.71 -4.72 -3.00
N LEU A 58 22.16 -3.50 -3.13
CA LEU A 58 20.91 -3.29 -3.86
C LEU A 58 21.04 -3.70 -5.33
N SER A 59 22.04 -3.14 -6.03
CA SER A 59 22.20 -3.30 -7.47
C SER A 59 22.60 -4.72 -7.87
N ASN A 60 23.30 -5.43 -6.99
CA ASN A 60 23.83 -6.76 -7.28
C ASN A 60 22.98 -7.84 -6.62
N GLU A 61 22.94 -7.86 -5.29
CA GLU A 61 22.39 -8.97 -4.53
C GLU A 61 20.85 -8.95 -4.55
N LEU A 62 20.23 -7.84 -4.19
CA LEU A 62 18.76 -7.73 -4.12
C LEU A 62 18.14 -7.82 -5.52
N LEU A 63 18.72 -7.16 -6.52
CA LEU A 63 18.27 -7.27 -7.91
C LEU A 63 18.43 -8.68 -8.46
N SER A 64 19.54 -9.38 -8.17
CA SER A 64 19.72 -10.78 -8.57
C SER A 64 18.68 -11.69 -7.91
N LEU A 65 18.32 -11.47 -6.64
CA LEU A 65 17.26 -12.23 -5.99
C LEU A 65 15.90 -12.01 -6.67
N LEU A 66 15.51 -10.75 -6.92
CA LEU A 66 14.25 -10.44 -7.58
C LEU A 66 14.18 -11.01 -9.02
N ARG A 67 15.32 -11.15 -9.69
CA ARG A 67 15.44 -11.80 -11.00
C ARG A 67 15.45 -13.33 -10.96
N GLY A 68 15.36 -13.94 -9.77
CA GLY A 68 15.46 -15.39 -9.59
C GLY A 68 16.85 -15.95 -9.84
N GLN A 69 17.90 -15.12 -9.76
CA GLN A 69 19.30 -15.54 -9.97
C GLN A 69 19.96 -16.05 -8.69
N ILE A 70 19.32 -15.89 -7.53
CA ILE A 70 19.78 -16.40 -6.24
C ILE A 70 18.87 -17.55 -5.84
N THR A 71 19.46 -18.71 -5.59
CA THR A 71 18.73 -19.88 -5.12
C THR A 71 18.28 -19.66 -3.68
N THR A 72 16.97 -19.69 -3.48
CA THR A 72 16.32 -19.66 -2.17
C THR A 72 15.56 -20.97 -1.99
N GLU A 73 15.25 -21.34 -0.74
CA GLU A 73 14.38 -22.48 -0.51
C GLU A 73 12.98 -22.13 -1.05
N GLU A 74 12.34 -23.04 -1.80
CA GLU A 74 11.06 -22.77 -2.48
C GLU A 74 9.98 -22.31 -1.49
N SER A 75 10.01 -22.83 -0.26
CA SER A 75 9.10 -22.42 0.82
C SER A 75 9.23 -20.95 1.23
N ASP A 76 10.39 -20.35 0.97
CA ASP A 76 10.76 -19.01 1.46
C ASP A 76 10.85 -18.00 0.32
N LEU A 77 10.70 -18.43 -0.94
CA LEU A 77 10.90 -17.58 -2.11
C LEU A 77 9.93 -16.39 -2.12
N ASP A 78 8.64 -16.64 -1.87
CA ASP A 78 7.64 -15.58 -1.89
C ASP A 78 7.88 -14.54 -0.79
N GLU A 79 8.25 -15.00 0.40
CA GLU A 79 8.61 -14.13 1.53
C GLU A 79 9.90 -13.34 1.22
N ALA A 80 10.89 -13.96 0.59
CA ALA A 80 12.15 -13.32 0.23
C ALA A 80 11.96 -12.23 -0.84
N ILE A 81 11.11 -12.49 -1.84
CA ILE A 81 10.71 -11.49 -2.84
C ILE A 81 10.01 -10.32 -2.14
N GLU A 82 9.02 -10.61 -1.30
CA GLU A 82 8.25 -9.58 -0.58
C GLU A 82 9.16 -8.71 0.32
N LEU A 83 10.01 -9.33 1.14
CA LEU A 83 10.97 -8.64 1.99
C LEU A 83 11.95 -7.78 1.19
N SER A 84 12.36 -8.23 0.02
CA SER A 84 13.27 -7.49 -0.85
C SER A 84 12.61 -6.22 -1.40
N ILE A 85 11.35 -6.32 -1.81
CA ILE A 85 10.55 -5.17 -2.24
C ILE A 85 10.38 -4.20 -1.06
N HIS A 86 9.97 -4.69 0.11
CA HIS A 86 9.81 -3.86 1.32
C HIS A 86 11.11 -3.19 1.76
N MET A 87 12.24 -3.88 1.71
CA MET A 87 13.54 -3.29 2.03
C MET A 87 13.89 -2.17 1.05
N SER A 88 13.69 -2.39 -0.25
CA SER A 88 13.87 -1.36 -1.28
C SER A 88 12.96 -0.15 -1.04
N THR A 89 11.70 -0.38 -0.66
CA THR A 89 10.74 0.67 -0.27
C THR A 89 11.20 1.46 0.95
N VAL A 90 11.73 0.78 1.98
CA VAL A 90 12.27 1.45 3.16
C VAL A 90 13.43 2.36 2.81
N ILE A 91 14.33 1.87 1.96
CA ILE A 91 15.51 2.60 1.49
C ILE A 91 15.08 3.85 0.72
N ILE A 92 14.12 3.75 -0.20
CA ILE A 92 13.55 4.92 -0.89
C ILE A 92 13.04 5.93 0.13
N LYS A 93 12.14 5.53 1.04
CA LYS A 93 11.55 6.49 1.97
C LYS A 93 12.58 7.13 2.91
N GLN A 94 13.52 6.36 3.44
CA GLN A 94 14.49 6.88 4.41
C GLN A 94 15.62 7.69 3.79
N ILE A 95 16.08 7.34 2.58
CA ILE A 95 17.19 8.06 1.95
C ILE A 95 16.69 9.21 1.10
N ILE A 96 15.53 9.02 0.47
CA ILE A 96 15.08 9.95 -0.55
C ILE A 96 14.06 10.92 0.02
N LEU A 97 13.10 10.46 0.82
CA LEU A 97 12.09 11.33 1.40
C LEU A 97 12.51 11.93 2.76
N GLN A 98 13.23 11.19 3.60
CA GLN A 98 13.67 11.75 4.90
C GLN A 98 14.91 12.65 4.82
N TYR A 99 15.72 12.58 3.75
CA TYR A 99 16.81 13.54 3.55
C TYR A 99 16.28 14.92 3.13
N ASP A 100 15.07 14.97 2.60
CA ASP A 100 14.37 16.20 2.25
C ASP A 100 13.56 16.80 3.43
N ASN A 101 13.63 16.21 4.63
CA ASN A 101 12.93 16.68 5.85
C ASN A 101 13.38 18.04 6.42
N ASN A 102 14.05 18.89 5.63
CA ASN A 102 13.87 20.34 5.80
C ASN A 102 12.54 20.85 5.20
N THR A 103 11.77 19.96 4.58
CA THR A 103 10.45 20.18 4.01
C THR A 103 9.62 18.93 4.30
N ARG A 104 8.52 19.09 5.07
CA ARG A 104 7.49 18.06 5.19
C ARG A 104 6.97 17.77 3.79
N ILE A 105 7.41 16.69 3.16
CA ILE A 105 6.79 16.25 1.92
C ILE A 105 5.50 15.52 2.31
N ASP A 106 4.40 16.23 2.18
CA ASP A 106 3.10 15.62 2.09
C ASP A 106 3.08 14.80 0.79
N LEU A 107 2.73 13.51 0.84
CA LEU A 107 2.59 12.67 -0.37
C LEU A 107 1.52 13.21 -1.35
N ARG A 108 0.81 14.27 -0.95
CA ARG A 108 -0.12 15.07 -1.76
C ARG A 108 0.60 16.00 -2.76
N ASP A 109 1.83 16.41 -2.44
CA ASP A 109 2.65 17.27 -3.30
C ASP A 109 3.77 16.45 -3.92
N GLN A 110 3.87 16.43 -5.26
CA GLN A 110 4.94 15.73 -5.97
C GLN A 110 6.31 16.24 -5.49
N PRO A 111 7.13 15.39 -4.85
CA PRO A 111 8.50 15.76 -4.49
C PRO A 111 9.31 16.04 -5.76
N THR A 112 9.67 17.30 -5.97
CA THR A 112 10.63 17.65 -7.03
C THR A 112 12.03 17.40 -6.50
N ILE A 113 12.49 16.16 -6.59
CA ILE A 113 13.84 15.79 -6.16
C ILE A 113 14.84 16.42 -7.11
N LYS A 114 15.79 17.19 -6.54
CA LYS A 114 16.81 17.94 -7.27
C LYS A 114 18.09 17.13 -7.56
N ASP A 115 18.16 15.87 -7.16
CA ASP A 115 19.36 15.01 -7.29
C ASP A 115 19.03 13.70 -8.03
N ASP A 116 18.88 13.80 -9.35
CA ASP A 116 18.56 12.68 -10.27
C ASP A 116 19.49 11.46 -10.09
N ARG A 117 20.74 11.68 -9.66
CA ARG A 117 21.78 10.64 -9.55
C ARG A 117 21.49 9.56 -8.51
N LYS A 118 20.80 9.90 -7.42
CA LYS A 118 20.41 8.92 -6.40
C LYS A 118 19.29 8.02 -6.91
N PHE A 119 18.36 8.59 -7.67
CA PHE A 119 17.26 7.84 -8.26
C PHE A 119 17.74 6.92 -9.40
N GLU A 120 18.71 7.34 -10.21
CA GLU A 120 19.32 6.51 -11.27
C GLU A 120 19.82 5.15 -10.75
N LYS A 121 20.38 5.10 -9.53
CA LYS A 121 20.82 3.83 -8.91
C LYS A 121 19.67 2.86 -8.62
N LEU A 122 18.47 3.36 -8.33
CA LEU A 122 17.30 2.55 -8.00
C LEU A 122 16.49 2.16 -9.22
N GLN A 123 16.64 2.89 -10.33
CA GLN A 123 15.89 2.65 -11.56
C GLN A 123 15.89 1.18 -12.02
N PRO A 124 17.01 0.41 -11.98
CA PRO A 124 16.98 -1.00 -12.38
C PRO A 124 16.10 -1.87 -11.49
N ILE A 125 16.09 -1.60 -10.18
CA ILE A 125 15.27 -2.33 -9.21
C ILE A 125 13.81 -1.91 -9.34
N THR A 126 13.54 -0.61 -9.44
CA THR A 126 12.18 -0.08 -9.63
C THR A 126 11.54 -0.60 -10.92
N ALA A 127 12.31 -0.70 -12.01
CA ALA A 127 11.82 -1.27 -13.27
C ALA A 127 11.46 -2.75 -13.13
N HIS A 128 12.29 -3.54 -12.42
CA HIS A 128 12.00 -4.94 -12.17
C HIS A 128 10.80 -5.12 -11.24
N ILE A 129 10.64 -4.26 -10.22
CA ILE A 129 9.48 -4.25 -9.34
C ILE A 129 8.20 -3.88 -10.10
N ALA A 130 8.26 -2.95 -11.06
CA ALA A 130 7.12 -2.66 -11.95
C ALA A 130 6.72 -3.88 -12.79
N GLN A 131 7.69 -4.68 -13.26
CA GLN A 131 7.40 -5.94 -13.95
C GLN A 131 6.73 -6.96 -13.02
N LEU A 132 7.24 -7.13 -11.80
CA LEU A 132 6.64 -8.00 -10.79
C LEU A 132 5.22 -7.54 -10.40
N ALA A 133 4.98 -6.24 -10.37
CA ALA A 133 3.67 -5.65 -10.14
C ALA A 133 2.64 -6.04 -11.21
N MET A 134 3.07 -6.53 -12.38
CA MET A 134 2.20 -7.02 -13.46
C MET A 134 2.15 -8.54 -13.56
N SER A 135 3.20 -9.26 -13.14
CA SER A 135 3.35 -10.70 -13.35
C SER A 135 3.07 -11.57 -12.12
N SER A 136 3.27 -11.05 -10.91
CA SER A 136 3.09 -11.84 -9.68
C SER A 136 1.62 -12.23 -9.49
N GLN A 137 1.38 -13.44 -9.01
CA GLN A 137 0.04 -13.95 -8.66
C GLN A 137 -0.22 -13.89 -7.14
N VAL A 138 0.74 -13.36 -6.37
CA VAL A 138 0.68 -13.30 -4.91
C VAL A 138 0.30 -11.90 -4.48
N LEU A 139 -0.86 -11.74 -3.84
CA LEU A 139 -1.39 -10.44 -3.45
C LEU A 139 -0.43 -9.62 -2.55
N PRO A 140 0.20 -10.19 -1.50
CA PRO A 140 1.22 -9.48 -0.71
C PRO A 140 2.37 -8.90 -1.51
N GLN A 141 2.84 -9.62 -2.55
CA GLN A 141 3.89 -9.12 -3.44
C GLN A 141 3.38 -7.95 -4.31
N ARG A 142 2.17 -8.06 -4.88
CA ARG A 142 1.53 -6.98 -5.64
C ARG A 142 1.36 -5.73 -4.79
N ALA A 143 0.91 -5.89 -3.56
CA ALA A 143 0.78 -4.82 -2.58
C ALA A 143 2.12 -4.18 -2.21
N ALA A 144 3.15 -4.98 -1.97
CA ALA A 144 4.51 -4.49 -1.72
C ALA A 144 5.05 -3.71 -2.92
N CYS A 145 4.84 -4.21 -4.14
CA CYS A 145 5.21 -3.53 -5.38
C CYS A 145 4.49 -2.19 -5.51
N ALA A 146 3.18 -2.16 -5.26
CA ALA A 146 2.40 -0.94 -5.35
C ALA A 146 2.91 0.14 -4.39
N LEU A 147 3.17 -0.24 -3.13
CA LEU A 147 3.75 0.67 -2.15
C LEU A 147 5.13 1.18 -2.60
N HIS A 148 5.98 0.30 -3.13
CA HIS A 148 7.28 0.68 -3.69
C HIS A 148 7.14 1.72 -4.80
N LEU A 149 6.25 1.46 -5.75
CA LEU A 149 6.03 2.32 -6.91
C LEU A 149 5.48 3.69 -6.52
N VAL A 150 4.57 3.76 -5.55
CA VAL A 150 4.08 5.04 -4.99
C VAL A 150 5.24 5.88 -4.49
N TYR A 151 6.13 5.31 -3.69
CA TYR A 151 7.30 6.05 -3.21
C TYR A 151 8.31 6.37 -4.32
N ALA A 152 8.51 5.47 -5.28
CA ALA A 152 9.39 5.74 -6.41
C ALA A 152 8.87 6.91 -7.27
N ILE A 153 7.58 6.92 -7.60
CA ILE A 153 6.91 7.99 -8.35
C ILE A 153 7.01 9.31 -7.60
N ALA A 154 6.75 9.30 -6.28
CA ALA A 154 6.98 10.47 -5.45
C ALA A 154 8.44 10.95 -5.58
N CYS A 155 9.40 10.04 -5.67
CA CYS A 155 10.80 10.40 -5.86
C CYS A 155 11.18 10.84 -7.29
N GLY A 156 10.22 11.06 -8.19
CA GLY A 156 10.46 11.46 -9.57
C GLY A 156 10.64 10.29 -10.55
N ALA A 157 10.35 9.05 -10.14
CA ALA A 157 10.31 7.93 -11.08
C ALA A 157 9.31 8.19 -12.21
N LYS A 158 9.68 7.76 -13.42
CA LYS A 158 8.68 7.64 -14.49
C LYS A 158 7.64 6.61 -14.08
N PHE A 159 6.39 6.89 -14.40
CA PHE A 159 5.33 5.90 -14.29
C PHE A 159 5.58 4.79 -15.32
N LEU A 160 5.76 3.55 -14.87
CA LEU A 160 6.20 2.42 -15.70
C LEU A 160 5.10 1.38 -15.99
N LEU A 161 3.89 1.56 -15.46
CA LEU A 161 2.80 0.62 -15.64
C LEU A 161 1.86 1.06 -16.75
N ASN A 162 1.17 0.11 -17.38
CA ASN A 162 -0.05 0.40 -18.13
C ASN A 162 -1.21 0.49 -17.12
N PRO A 163 -1.83 1.67 -16.93
CA PRO A 163 -2.92 1.87 -15.97
C PRO A 163 -4.06 0.86 -16.05
N GLU A 164 -4.56 0.63 -17.27
CA GLU A 164 -5.76 -0.18 -17.51
C GLU A 164 -5.47 -1.65 -17.26
N GLU A 165 -4.38 -2.17 -17.84
CA GLU A 165 -3.95 -3.55 -17.64
C GLU A 165 -3.62 -3.83 -16.16
N TYR A 166 -3.01 -2.86 -15.47
CA TYR A 166 -2.70 -3.00 -14.05
C TYR A 166 -3.98 -3.14 -13.22
N ILE A 167 -4.94 -2.21 -13.39
CA ILE A 167 -6.24 -2.23 -12.69
C ILE A 167 -6.99 -3.54 -12.98
N ASP A 168 -7.07 -3.96 -14.24
CA ASP A 168 -7.76 -5.18 -14.63
C ASP A 168 -7.09 -6.43 -14.00
N SER A 169 -5.76 -6.51 -14.05
CA SER A 169 -5.01 -7.64 -13.47
C SER A 169 -5.18 -7.75 -11.95
N LEU A 170 -5.30 -6.62 -11.24
CA LEU A 170 -5.52 -6.62 -9.79
C LEU A 170 -6.86 -7.25 -9.43
N SER A 171 -7.93 -6.97 -10.17
CA SER A 171 -9.26 -7.53 -9.91
C SER A 171 -9.23 -9.06 -9.86
N THR A 172 -8.50 -9.68 -10.80
CA THR A 172 -8.36 -11.13 -10.91
C THR A 172 -7.62 -11.71 -9.70
N ILE A 173 -6.55 -11.05 -9.25
CA ILE A 173 -5.73 -11.51 -8.12
C ILE A 173 -6.53 -11.49 -6.82
N PHE A 174 -7.34 -10.46 -6.60
CA PHE A 174 -8.20 -10.37 -5.40
C PHE A 174 -9.24 -11.49 -5.35
N VAL A 175 -9.76 -11.93 -6.49
CA VAL A 175 -10.72 -13.04 -6.55
C VAL A 175 -10.05 -14.39 -6.27
N GLN A 176 -8.78 -14.53 -6.62
CA GLN A 176 -8.04 -15.81 -6.57
C GLN A 176 -7.18 -15.99 -5.31
N SER A 177 -6.85 -14.92 -4.59
CA SER A 177 -5.89 -14.98 -3.49
C SER A 177 -6.54 -15.18 -2.13
N GLU A 178 -5.98 -16.10 -1.34
CA GLU A 178 -6.15 -16.11 0.11
C GLU A 178 -5.22 -15.06 0.73
N CYS A 179 -5.74 -14.25 1.66
CA CYS A 179 -4.99 -13.14 2.26
C CYS A 179 -4.12 -13.59 3.44
N ASP A 180 -3.23 -14.55 3.21
CA ASP A 180 -2.22 -14.94 4.18
C ASP A 180 -0.92 -14.19 3.88
N PHE A 181 -0.50 -13.33 4.81
CA PHE A 181 0.76 -12.60 4.69
C PHE A 181 1.58 -12.76 5.96
N ILE A 182 2.90 -12.89 5.78
CA ILE A 182 3.84 -13.20 6.86
C ILE A 182 4.61 -11.92 7.25
N VAL A 183 4.77 -10.98 6.32
CA VAL A 183 5.61 -9.80 6.47
C VAL A 183 4.77 -8.57 6.79
N ARG A 184 5.16 -7.86 7.86
CA ARG A 184 4.53 -6.58 8.20
C ARG A 184 5.06 -5.48 7.27
N PHE A 185 4.14 -4.79 6.63
CA PHE A 185 4.43 -3.66 5.75
C PHE A 185 5.18 -2.53 6.49
N PRO A 186 6.12 -1.85 5.82
CA PRO A 186 6.94 -0.83 6.45
C PRO A 186 6.12 0.41 6.79
N PHE A 187 6.58 1.18 7.77
CA PHE A 187 6.01 2.48 8.16
C PHE A 187 4.53 2.45 8.58
N HIS A 188 4.06 1.31 9.10
CA HIS A 188 2.68 1.13 9.57
C HIS A 188 1.62 1.18 8.46
N HIS A 189 2.02 1.04 7.20
CA HIS A 189 1.09 0.77 6.11
C HIS A 189 0.39 -0.57 6.32
N GLY A 190 -0.86 -0.64 5.92
CA GLY A 190 -1.57 -1.89 5.70
C GLY A 190 -1.27 -2.47 4.32
N LEU A 191 -1.71 -3.72 4.10
CA LEU A 191 -1.59 -4.43 2.83
C LEU A 191 -2.19 -3.62 1.66
N LEU A 192 -3.38 -3.05 1.86
CA LEU A 192 -4.11 -2.37 0.78
C LEU A 192 -3.65 -0.95 0.50
N ASP A 193 -2.95 -0.31 1.44
CA ASP A 193 -2.62 1.10 1.36
C ASP A 193 -1.83 1.45 0.10
N GLY A 194 -0.77 0.67 -0.20
CA GLY A 194 0.04 0.84 -1.41
C GLY A 194 -0.77 0.72 -2.69
N LEU A 195 -1.70 -0.24 -2.74
CA LEU A 195 -2.59 -0.46 -3.88
C LEU A 195 -3.54 0.71 -4.07
N ILE A 196 -4.22 1.15 -2.99
CA ILE A 196 -5.15 2.27 -3.01
C ILE A 196 -4.43 3.55 -3.44
N MET A 197 -3.25 3.82 -2.88
CA MET A 197 -2.44 5.00 -3.25
C MET A 197 -2.02 4.96 -4.72
N LEU A 198 -1.59 3.80 -5.23
CA LEU A 198 -1.19 3.68 -6.64
C LEU A 198 -2.38 3.81 -7.59
N ILE A 199 -3.52 3.20 -7.25
CA ILE A 199 -4.76 3.33 -8.03
C ILE A 199 -5.23 4.79 -8.03
N PHE A 200 -5.18 5.47 -6.88
CA PHE A 200 -5.51 6.88 -6.80
C PHE A 200 -4.59 7.73 -7.68
N HIS A 201 -3.28 7.48 -7.65
CA HIS A 201 -2.34 8.14 -8.55
C HIS A 201 -2.67 7.89 -10.03
N ILE A 202 -2.99 6.64 -10.39
CA ILE A 202 -3.41 6.27 -11.76
C ILE A 202 -4.64 7.07 -12.18
N VAL A 203 -5.66 7.14 -11.32
CA VAL A 203 -6.88 7.90 -11.57
C VAL A 203 -6.59 9.39 -11.75
N GLN A 204 -5.66 9.96 -10.99
CA GLN A 204 -5.27 11.37 -11.14
C GLN A 204 -4.53 11.64 -12.46
N VAL A 205 -3.75 10.68 -12.96
CA VAL A 205 -2.97 10.85 -14.20
C VAL A 205 -3.86 10.78 -15.45
N ASP A 206 -4.78 9.81 -15.52
CA ASP A 206 -5.75 9.70 -16.62
C ASP A 206 -7.14 9.30 -16.08
N PRO A 207 -7.94 10.29 -15.59
CA PRO A 207 -9.26 10.02 -15.02
C PRO A 207 -10.23 9.41 -16.05
N GLN A 208 -10.15 9.83 -17.32
CA GLN A 208 -11.16 9.47 -18.32
C GLN A 208 -11.19 7.97 -18.59
N LYS A 209 -10.01 7.34 -18.65
CA LYS A 209 -9.88 5.91 -18.94
C LYS A 209 -9.83 5.06 -17.67
N SER A 210 -9.08 5.49 -16.67
CA SER A 210 -8.83 4.70 -15.46
C SER A 210 -10.08 4.51 -14.62
N VAL A 211 -10.93 5.55 -14.52
CA VAL A 211 -12.16 5.49 -13.72
C VAL A 211 -13.17 4.48 -14.29
N GLY A 212 -13.32 4.45 -15.63
CA GLY A 212 -14.19 3.47 -16.28
C GLY A 212 -13.73 2.05 -15.98
N THR A 213 -12.44 1.78 -16.24
CA THR A 213 -11.82 0.47 -16.01
C THR A 213 -11.96 0.01 -14.56
N LEU A 214 -11.69 0.88 -13.59
CA LEU A 214 -11.74 0.56 -12.16
C LEU A 214 -13.13 0.15 -11.67
N ILE A 215 -14.18 0.78 -12.22
CA ILE A 215 -15.56 0.45 -11.91
C ILE A 215 -15.98 -0.83 -12.66
N ASP A 216 -15.66 -0.91 -13.96
CA ASP A 216 -16.15 -1.96 -14.84
C ASP A 216 -15.50 -3.33 -14.56
N CYS A 217 -14.24 -3.38 -14.10
CA CYS A 217 -13.59 -4.63 -13.65
C CYS A 217 -13.99 -5.05 -12.23
N GLY A 218 -14.83 -4.27 -11.53
CA GLY A 218 -15.31 -4.57 -10.18
C GLY A 218 -14.29 -4.37 -9.06
N LEU A 219 -13.05 -3.95 -9.36
CA LEU A 219 -12.01 -3.73 -8.34
C LEU A 219 -12.46 -2.70 -7.30
N PHE A 220 -13.15 -1.63 -7.71
CA PHE A 220 -13.68 -0.65 -6.76
C PHE A 220 -14.61 -1.28 -5.72
N TYR A 221 -15.52 -2.14 -6.17
CA TYR A 221 -16.43 -2.87 -5.28
C TYR A 221 -15.69 -3.85 -4.37
N ILE A 222 -14.70 -4.57 -4.90
CA ILE A 222 -13.82 -5.48 -4.13
C ILE A 222 -13.12 -4.73 -2.98
N LEU A 223 -12.57 -3.53 -3.23
CA LEU A 223 -11.91 -2.75 -2.18
C LEU A 223 -12.87 -2.41 -1.02
N TRP A 224 -14.13 -2.10 -1.32
CA TRP A 224 -15.16 -1.88 -0.30
C TRP A 224 -15.53 -3.16 0.45
N GLN A 225 -15.54 -4.31 -0.21
CA GLN A 225 -15.71 -5.60 0.48
C GLN A 225 -14.58 -5.88 1.46
N GLN A 226 -13.33 -5.63 1.05
CA GLN A 226 -12.17 -5.82 1.92
C GLN A 226 -12.20 -4.87 3.12
N LEU A 227 -12.59 -3.62 2.89
CA LEU A 227 -12.76 -2.65 3.97
C LEU A 227 -13.84 -3.09 4.97
N ARG A 228 -15.00 -3.53 4.47
CA ARG A 228 -16.05 -4.09 5.33
C ARG A 228 -15.53 -5.28 6.13
N ALA A 229 -14.78 -6.18 5.50
CA ALA A 229 -14.17 -7.31 6.19
C ALA A 229 -13.19 -6.87 7.30
N ALA A 230 -12.39 -5.83 7.08
CA ALA A 230 -11.53 -5.23 8.10
C ALA A 230 -12.30 -4.70 9.33
N PHE A 231 -13.55 -4.25 9.11
CA PHE A 231 -14.42 -3.72 10.15
C PHE A 231 -15.37 -4.75 10.78
N ARG A 232 -15.54 -5.94 10.20
CA ARG A 232 -16.46 -6.99 10.73
C ARG A 232 -16.14 -7.39 12.17
N SER A 233 -14.89 -7.21 12.61
CA SER A 233 -14.54 -7.43 14.01
C SER A 233 -15.32 -6.47 14.93
N LEU A 234 -15.45 -5.19 14.58
CA LEU A 234 -16.18 -4.20 15.38
C LEU A 234 -17.67 -4.54 15.57
N TYR A 235 -18.26 -5.28 14.63
CA TYR A 235 -19.67 -5.66 14.65
C TYR A 235 -19.85 -7.08 14.08
N PRO A 236 -19.57 -8.14 14.85
CA PRO A 236 -19.89 -9.50 14.42
C PRO A 236 -21.42 -9.59 14.30
N ASN A 237 -21.92 -10.10 13.17
CA ASN A 237 -23.35 -10.26 12.90
C ASN A 237 -24.04 -10.89 14.12
N SER A 238 -24.74 -10.06 14.89
CA SER A 238 -25.26 -10.45 16.18
C SER A 238 -26.48 -11.31 16.00
N LEU A 239 -26.36 -12.62 16.20
CA LEU A 239 -27.49 -13.42 16.66
C LEU A 239 -27.16 -14.39 17.78
N ASN A 240 -25.93 -14.83 18.01
CA ASN A 240 -25.57 -15.62 19.19
C ASN A 240 -24.07 -15.54 19.46
N GLU A 241 -23.66 -14.84 20.51
CA GLU A 241 -22.61 -15.25 21.47
C GLU A 241 -22.23 -14.06 22.36
N GLU A 242 -22.55 -14.19 23.65
CA GLU A 242 -22.05 -13.33 24.72
C GLU A 242 -20.54 -13.57 24.92
N ILE A 243 -19.68 -12.79 24.25
CA ILE A 243 -18.33 -12.50 24.77
C ILE A 243 -18.00 -11.04 24.45
N SER A 244 -17.88 -10.22 25.50
CA SER A 244 -17.31 -8.88 25.44
C SER A 244 -15.87 -8.96 24.91
N ILE A 245 -15.57 -8.44 23.72
CA ILE A 245 -14.20 -8.02 23.38
C ILE A 245 -14.29 -6.83 22.42
N ILE A 246 -13.75 -5.68 22.84
CA ILE A 246 -13.44 -4.57 21.94
C ILE A 246 -12.46 -5.10 20.90
N THR A 247 -12.87 -5.23 19.64
CA THR A 247 -11.96 -5.64 18.58
C THR A 247 -11.69 -4.46 17.67
N THR A 248 -10.45 -4.00 17.68
CA THR A 248 -9.99 -2.98 16.75
C THR A 248 -10.15 -3.46 15.30
N PRO A 249 -10.29 -2.54 14.33
CA PRO A 249 -10.16 -2.88 12.92
C PRO A 249 -8.88 -3.65 12.61
N ASP A 250 -8.89 -4.43 11.54
CA ASP A 250 -7.67 -5.01 11.00
C ASP A 250 -6.79 -3.92 10.37
N TRP A 251 -5.99 -3.28 11.23
CA TRP A 251 -5.00 -2.27 10.85
C TRP A 251 -3.83 -2.83 10.03
N ILE A 252 -3.76 -4.15 9.87
CA ILE A 252 -2.75 -4.80 9.04
C ILE A 252 -3.27 -4.92 7.61
N LEU A 253 -4.56 -5.17 7.42
CA LEU A 253 -5.18 -5.15 6.09
C LEU A 253 -5.19 -3.73 5.50
N ILE A 254 -5.67 -2.75 6.28
CA ILE A 254 -5.72 -1.35 5.85
C ILE A 254 -5.39 -0.42 7.01
N SER A 255 -4.45 0.51 6.82
CA SER A 255 -4.14 1.48 7.87
C SER A 255 -5.16 2.62 7.89
N ARG A 256 -5.01 3.51 8.87
CA ARG A 256 -5.84 4.73 8.97
C ARG A 256 -5.62 5.69 7.81
N ASP A 257 -4.36 5.82 7.37
CA ASP A 257 -4.03 6.60 6.19
C ASP A 257 -4.60 5.92 4.94
N GLY A 258 -4.56 4.59 4.87
CA GLY A 258 -5.21 3.81 3.82
C GLY A 258 -6.72 4.07 3.70
N ILE A 259 -7.44 4.14 4.83
CA ILE A 259 -8.87 4.51 4.86
C ILE A 259 -9.08 5.90 4.27
N HIS A 260 -8.29 6.88 4.70
CA HIS A 260 -8.38 8.23 4.18
C HIS A 260 -8.13 8.27 2.66
N GLN A 261 -7.11 7.57 2.16
CA GLN A 261 -6.83 7.49 0.72
C GLN A 261 -7.96 6.80 -0.06
N LEU A 262 -8.61 5.78 0.50
CA LEU A 262 -9.77 5.13 -0.12
C LEU A 262 -10.96 6.09 -0.24
N LEU A 263 -11.18 6.92 0.77
CA LEU A 263 -12.22 7.94 0.73
C LEU A 263 -11.92 9.04 -0.29
N GLN A 264 -10.66 9.47 -0.41
CA GLN A 264 -10.25 10.41 -1.46
C GLN A 264 -10.44 9.83 -2.87
N LEU A 265 -10.01 8.58 -3.08
CA LEU A 265 -10.27 7.86 -4.32
C LEU A 265 -11.78 7.79 -4.61
N THR A 266 -12.58 7.44 -3.60
CA THR A 266 -14.03 7.35 -3.74
C THR A 266 -14.64 8.69 -4.14
N LEU A 267 -14.26 9.77 -3.46
CA LEU A 267 -14.73 11.12 -3.80
C LEU A 267 -14.41 11.46 -5.27
N GLU A 268 -13.18 11.19 -5.72
CA GLU A 268 -12.79 11.41 -7.12
C GLU A 268 -13.64 10.58 -8.10
N LEU A 269 -13.91 9.31 -7.79
CA LEU A 269 -14.76 8.46 -8.62
C LEU A 269 -16.21 8.96 -8.69
N PHE A 270 -16.75 9.46 -7.58
CA PHE A 270 -18.08 10.08 -7.57
C PHE A 270 -18.14 11.36 -8.40
N LEU A 271 -17.09 12.19 -8.37
CA LEU A 271 -17.00 13.39 -9.21
C LEU A 271 -16.94 13.05 -10.71
N GLN A 272 -16.24 11.98 -11.08
CA GLN A 272 -16.02 11.61 -12.49
C GLN A 272 -17.16 10.74 -13.08
N ARG A 273 -17.72 9.82 -12.29
CA ARG A 273 -18.74 8.83 -12.72
C ARG A 273 -19.86 8.66 -11.70
N MET A 274 -20.42 9.78 -11.23
CA MET A 274 -21.47 9.84 -10.23
C MET A 274 -22.53 8.74 -10.37
N HIS A 275 -23.17 8.60 -11.54
CA HIS A 275 -24.27 7.65 -11.74
C HIS A 275 -23.88 6.18 -11.48
N LYS A 276 -22.68 5.75 -11.89
CA LYS A 276 -22.22 4.37 -11.65
C LYS A 276 -21.81 4.15 -10.19
N CYS A 277 -21.23 5.16 -9.54
CA CYS A 277 -20.86 5.07 -8.13
C CYS A 277 -22.09 5.10 -7.21
N LEU A 278 -23.13 5.84 -7.60
CA LEU A 278 -24.38 5.93 -6.85
C LEU A 278 -25.14 4.62 -6.79
N SER A 279 -25.15 3.82 -7.87
CA SER A 279 -25.80 2.51 -7.82
C SER A 279 -25.15 1.62 -6.77
N LEU A 280 -23.83 1.68 -6.61
CA LEU A 280 -23.12 0.95 -5.54
C LEU A 280 -23.46 1.46 -4.14
N LEU A 281 -23.84 2.73 -3.98
CA LEU A 281 -24.19 3.34 -2.69
C LEU A 281 -25.66 3.12 -2.29
N ILE A 282 -26.59 3.18 -3.24
CA ILE A 282 -28.03 3.20 -2.98
C ILE A 282 -28.65 1.80 -2.97
N GLN A 283 -27.95 0.79 -3.51
CA GLN A 283 -28.43 -0.59 -3.55
C GLN A 283 -28.87 -1.10 -2.15
N PRO A 284 -29.96 -1.88 -2.08
CA PRO A 284 -30.29 -2.62 -0.86
C PRO A 284 -29.08 -3.44 -0.40
N GLU A 285 -28.73 -3.35 0.89
CA GLU A 285 -27.54 -4.01 1.46
C GLU A 285 -26.20 -3.52 0.86
N SER A 286 -26.14 -2.25 0.43
CA SER A 286 -24.91 -1.64 -0.05
C SER A 286 -23.77 -1.78 0.97
N ILE A 287 -22.74 -2.52 0.57
CA ILE A 287 -21.49 -2.69 1.31
C ILE A 287 -20.80 -1.35 1.54
N MET A 288 -20.86 -0.46 0.54
CA MET A 288 -20.29 0.88 0.64
C MET A 288 -21.06 1.72 1.65
N PHE A 289 -22.39 1.70 1.62
CA PHE A 289 -23.21 2.43 2.59
C PHE A 289 -22.97 1.94 4.02
N GLU A 290 -22.94 0.62 4.22
CA GLU A 290 -22.65 0.00 5.53
C GLU A 290 -21.25 0.43 6.03
N ALA A 291 -20.22 0.31 5.20
CA ALA A 291 -18.86 0.68 5.56
C ALA A 291 -18.70 2.19 5.85
N LEU A 292 -19.32 3.07 5.04
CA LEU A 292 -19.32 4.51 5.28
C LEU A 292 -20.08 4.87 6.55
N SER A 293 -21.19 4.19 6.85
CA SER A 293 -21.95 4.39 8.09
C SER A 293 -21.10 4.02 9.31
N LEU A 294 -20.32 2.92 9.21
CA LEU A 294 -19.36 2.54 10.24
C LEU A 294 -18.26 3.58 10.45
N MET A 295 -17.85 4.32 9.41
CA MET A 295 -16.88 5.41 9.56
C MET A 295 -17.39 6.59 10.37
N LEU A 296 -18.71 6.79 10.40
CA LEU A 296 -19.36 7.80 11.24
C LEU A 296 -19.70 7.27 12.64
N SER A 297 -19.47 5.99 12.90
CA SER A 297 -19.69 5.42 14.23
C SER A 297 -18.72 6.01 15.24
N ARG A 298 -19.17 6.09 16.50
CA ARG A 298 -18.34 6.58 17.59
C ARG A 298 -17.12 5.68 17.80
N GLU A 299 -17.32 4.38 17.70
CA GLU A 299 -16.31 3.35 17.93
C GLU A 299 -15.15 3.50 16.95
N LEU A 300 -15.42 3.64 15.64
CA LEU A 300 -14.34 3.80 14.66
C LEU A 300 -13.66 5.17 14.80
N THR A 301 -14.43 6.23 15.07
CA THR A 301 -13.88 7.58 15.26
C THR A 301 -12.89 7.63 16.43
N GLU A 302 -13.24 7.01 17.57
CA GLU A 302 -12.33 6.88 18.72
C GLU A 302 -11.08 6.07 18.35
N GLN A 303 -11.22 5.00 17.56
CA GLN A 303 -10.08 4.19 17.10
C GLN A 303 -9.15 4.92 16.12
N LEU A 304 -9.68 5.85 15.32
CA LEU A 304 -8.89 6.71 14.44
C LEU A 304 -8.08 7.74 15.25
N ASP A 305 -8.66 8.26 16.34
CA ASP A 305 -8.05 9.27 17.21
C ASP A 305 -6.88 8.72 18.05
N VAL A 306 -6.95 7.45 18.45
CA VAL A 306 -5.94 6.80 19.31
C VAL A 306 -4.56 6.82 18.64
N LYS A 307 -3.67 7.76 18.99
CA LYS A 307 -2.31 7.99 18.42
C LYS A 307 -2.24 8.90 17.18
N SER A 308 -3.33 9.52 16.73
CA SER A 308 -3.21 10.61 15.74
C SER A 308 -2.85 11.92 16.43
N SER A 309 -1.77 12.57 16.01
CA SER A 309 -1.52 13.99 16.34
C SER A 309 -2.17 14.93 15.32
N SER A 310 -3.17 14.46 14.58
CA SER A 310 -3.62 15.02 13.30
C SER A 310 -5.15 15.14 13.20
N SER A 311 -5.60 15.97 12.26
CA SER A 311 -7.00 16.18 11.83
C SER A 311 -7.67 14.96 11.18
N LEU A 312 -7.04 13.78 11.22
CA LEU A 312 -7.46 12.60 10.46
C LEU A 312 -8.91 12.15 10.76
N PRO A 313 -9.37 12.06 12.02
CA PRO A 313 -10.78 11.73 12.28
C PRO A 313 -11.75 12.73 11.63
N SER A 314 -11.42 14.03 11.69
CA SER A 314 -12.24 15.08 11.08
C SER A 314 -12.23 15.01 9.55
N GLU A 315 -11.08 14.70 8.94
CA GLU A 315 -10.94 14.52 7.49
C GLU A 315 -11.76 13.32 7.00
N VAL A 316 -11.68 12.19 7.71
CA VAL A 316 -12.48 10.98 7.42
C VAL A 316 -13.97 11.32 7.50
N ILE A 317 -14.44 11.93 8.59
CA ILE A 317 -15.84 12.34 8.75
C ILE A 317 -16.27 13.26 7.59
N THR A 318 -15.44 14.25 7.26
CA THR A 318 -15.75 15.22 6.19
C THR A 318 -15.88 14.54 4.83
N LEU A 319 -14.93 13.68 4.48
CA LEU A 319 -14.95 12.94 3.22
C LEU A 319 -16.16 11.99 3.15
N THR A 320 -16.45 11.27 4.23
CA THR A 320 -17.62 10.39 4.33
C THR A 320 -18.92 11.18 4.15
N CYS A 321 -19.07 12.31 4.83
CA CYS A 321 -20.22 13.20 4.67
C CYS A 321 -20.34 13.69 3.22
N ASN A 322 -19.23 14.13 2.59
CA ASN A 322 -19.24 14.57 1.20
C ASN A 322 -19.72 13.48 0.25
N ILE A 323 -19.31 12.22 0.46
CA ILE A 323 -19.78 11.08 -0.34
C ILE A 323 -21.30 10.88 -0.16
N PHE A 324 -21.81 10.97 1.07
CA PHE A 324 -23.24 10.90 1.35
C PHE A 324 -24.06 12.07 0.78
N MET A 325 -23.43 13.17 0.39
CA MET A 325 -24.13 14.29 -0.23
C MET A 325 -24.43 14.09 -1.73
N PHE A 326 -23.72 13.18 -2.42
CA PHE A 326 -23.90 12.99 -3.87
C PHE A 326 -25.32 12.62 -4.31
N PRO A 327 -26.05 11.71 -3.63
CA PRO A 327 -27.44 11.41 -3.98
C PRO A 327 -28.35 12.65 -4.02
N PHE A 328 -28.06 13.66 -3.20
CA PHE A 328 -28.84 14.90 -3.12
C PHE A 328 -28.42 15.96 -4.14
N SER A 329 -27.26 15.79 -4.79
CA SER A 329 -26.75 16.69 -5.83
C SER A 329 -27.25 16.39 -7.24
N ILE A 330 -27.99 15.29 -7.42
CA ILE A 330 -28.46 14.86 -8.73
C ILE A 330 -29.63 15.74 -9.16
N GLU A 331 -29.52 16.37 -10.32
CA GLU A 331 -30.67 16.93 -11.01
C GLU A 331 -31.59 15.78 -11.45
N THR A 332 -32.73 15.64 -10.78
CA THR A 332 -33.72 14.62 -11.10
C THR A 332 -34.38 14.94 -12.45
N SER A 333 -33.84 14.42 -13.55
CA SER A 333 -34.60 14.26 -14.79
C SER A 333 -35.44 12.98 -14.71
N GLU A 334 -36.63 12.94 -15.34
CA GLU A 334 -37.47 11.72 -15.38
C GLU A 334 -36.69 10.51 -15.92
N THR A 335 -35.81 10.73 -16.89
CA THR A 335 -34.90 9.71 -17.46
C THR A 335 -33.84 9.19 -16.48
N PHE A 336 -33.48 9.94 -15.44
CA PHE A 336 -32.54 9.52 -14.39
C PHE A 336 -33.23 8.58 -13.39
N LEU A 337 -34.48 8.87 -13.02
CA LEU A 337 -35.26 8.01 -12.13
C LEU A 337 -35.53 6.65 -12.77
N GLU A 338 -35.84 6.61 -14.07
CA GLU A 338 -36.09 5.36 -14.80
C GLU A 338 -34.85 4.44 -14.86
N ARG A 339 -33.63 4.99 -15.02
CA ARG A 339 -32.39 4.20 -15.11
C ARG A 339 -31.79 3.76 -13.78
N THR A 340 -32.21 4.35 -12.66
CA THR A 340 -31.66 4.05 -11.32
C THR A 340 -32.56 3.07 -10.55
N LEU A 341 -33.80 2.87 -11.02
CA LEU A 341 -34.78 1.96 -10.43
C LEU A 341 -34.93 0.63 -11.18
N GLU A 342 -34.25 0.46 -12.33
CA GLU A 342 -33.97 -0.83 -12.98
C GLU A 342 -32.66 -1.42 -12.45
#